data_AF-A0A0L8H242-F1
#
_entry.id   AF-A0A0L8H242-F1
#
_cell.length_a   1.000
_cell.length_b   1.000
_cell.length_c   1.000
_cell.angle_alpha   90.00
_cell.angle_beta   90.00
_cell.angle_gamma   90.00
#
_symmetry.space_group_name_H-M   'P 1'
#
loop_
_entity.id
_entity.type
_entity.pdbx_description
1 polymer ?
#
loop_
_entity_poly.entity_id
_entity_poly.type
_entity_poly.pdbx_seq_one_letter_code
_entity_poly.pdbx_strand_id
1 'polypeptide(L)'
;MKNVYRVLQCSEEELTQMVSTMSDGWKFEQLINIGSQYTYGTEDHVEFLCVVSKECPNIVNGQENEPTDRAKVLQQKGSRM
;
A
#
# COMPACT_ATOMS: atom_id res chain seq x y z
N MET A 1 0.53 -16.26 8.93
CA MET A 1 -0.03 -14.96 8.46
C MET A 1 0.03 -14.95 6.95
N LYS A 2 -1.04 -14.51 6.29
CA LYS A 2 -1.09 -14.37 4.84
C LYS A 2 -0.66 -12.96 4.48
N ASN A 3 0.24 -12.81 3.51
CA ASN A 3 0.65 -11.49 3.02
C ASN A 3 0.11 -11.28 1.61
N VAL A 4 -0.30 -10.04 1.32
CA VAL A 4 -0.59 -9.57 -0.03
C VAL A 4 0.60 -8.76 -0.50
N TYR A 5 1.05 -9.02 -1.72
CA TYR A 5 2.15 -8.31 -2.36
C TYR A 5 1.63 -7.45 -3.50
N ARG A 6 2.24 -6.28 -3.70
CA ARG A 6 2.03 -5.43 -4.87
C ARG A 6 3.39 -5.02 -5.44
N VAL A 7 3.39 -4.78 -6.74
CA VAL A 7 4.52 -4.21 -7.48
C VAL A 7 4.06 -2.89 -8.07
N LEU A 8 4.77 -1.81 -7.78
CA LEU A 8 4.50 -0.47 -8.25
C LEU A 8 5.64 -0.04 -9.16
N GLN A 9 5.32 0.41 -10.37
CA GLN A 9 6.29 0.96 -11.31
C GLN A 9 6.29 2.49 -11.20
N CYS A 10 7.47 3.10 -11.14
CA CYS A 10 7.63 4.55 -11.17
C CYS A 10 8.98 4.93 -11.81
N SER A 11 9.07 6.17 -12.30
CA SER A 11 10.35 6.75 -12.68
C SER A 11 11.19 7.10 -11.43
N GLU A 12 12.48 7.35 -11.64
CA GLU A 12 13.38 7.87 -10.59
C GLU A 12 12.86 9.17 -9.95
N GLU A 13 12.39 10.10 -10.79
CA GLU A 13 11.93 11.42 -10.38
C GLU A 13 10.73 11.35 -9.43
N GLU A 14 9.84 10.37 -9.63
CA GLU A 14 8.61 10.22 -8.86
C GLU A 14 8.75 9.27 -7.67
N LEU A 15 9.83 8.48 -7.59
CA LEU A 15 9.99 7.40 -6.61
C LEU A 15 9.81 7.87 -5.17
N THR A 16 10.48 8.96 -4.79
CA THR A 16 10.41 9.51 -3.42
C THR A 16 8.98 9.91 -3.07
N GLN A 17 8.27 10.55 -4.00
CA GLN A 17 6.89 10.97 -3.79
C GLN A 17 5.94 9.76 -3.71
N MET A 18 6.12 8.77 -4.58
CA MET A 18 5.32 7.55 -4.58
C MET A 18 5.46 6.79 -3.26
N VAL A 19 6.68 6.62 -2.76
CA VAL A 19 6.94 5.93 -1.49
C VAL A 19 6.40 6.75 -0.31
N SER A 20 6.55 8.08 -0.34
CA SER A 20 6.11 8.96 0.75
C SER A 20 4.59 9.07 0.88
N THR A 21 3.86 8.89 -0.22
CA THR A 21 2.39 8.95 -0.25
C THR A 21 1.73 7.57 -0.17
N MET A 22 2.53 6.52 0.00
CA MET A 22 2.03 5.16 0.16
C MET A 22 1.16 5.06 1.41
N SER A 23 -0.03 4.47 1.27
CA SER A 23 -0.97 4.35 2.40
C SER A 23 -0.37 3.54 3.55
N ASP A 24 -0.76 3.88 4.78
CA ASP A 24 -0.30 3.17 5.99
C ASP A 24 -0.53 1.64 5.93
N GLY A 25 0.40 0.91 6.52
CA GLY A 25 0.37 -0.55 6.65
C GLY A 25 0.86 -1.33 5.42
N TRP A 26 1.35 -0.66 4.37
CA TRP A 26 2.26 -1.31 3.42
C TRP A 26 3.68 -1.27 3.97
N LYS A 27 4.35 -2.40 3.89
CA LYS A 27 5.75 -2.56 4.21
C LYS A 27 6.55 -2.59 2.91
N PHE A 28 7.62 -1.82 2.88
CA PHE A 28 8.59 -1.89 1.80
C PHE A 28 9.38 -3.21 1.87
N GLU A 29 9.45 -3.93 0.75
CA GLU A 29 10.18 -5.21 0.66
C GLU A 29 11.43 -5.09 -0.22
N GLN A 30 11.29 -4.49 -1.41
CA GLN A 30 12.40 -4.39 -2.36
C GLN A 30 12.21 -3.25 -3.35
N LEU A 31 13.31 -2.64 -3.79
CA LEU A 31 13.36 -1.73 -4.93
C LEU A 31 14.26 -2.35 -6.00
N ILE A 32 13.77 -2.44 -7.23
CA ILE A 32 14.47 -3.05 -8.36
C ILE A 32 14.64 -1.98 -9.42
N ASN A 33 15.87 -1.66 -9.80
CA ASN A 33 16.16 -0.83 -10.96
C ASN A 33 16.01 -1.70 -12.21
N ILE A 34 15.08 -1.35 -13.10
CA ILE A 34 14.88 -2.08 -14.36
C ILE A 34 15.56 -1.40 -15.55
N GLY A 35 16.00 -0.15 -15.38
CA GLY A 35 16.71 0.64 -16.39
C GLY A 35 15.92 0.82 -17.69
N SER A 36 16.39 1.70 -18.57
CA SER A 36 15.88 1.82 -19.93
C SER A 36 16.42 0.70 -20.80
N GLN A 37 15.81 -0.48 -20.72
CA GLN A 37 16.12 -1.55 -21.66
C GLN A 37 15.61 -1.11 -23.04
N TYR A 38 16.52 -0.72 -23.93
CA TYR A 38 16.34 -0.47 -25.36
C TYR A 38 15.88 0.92 -25.86
N THR A 39 15.99 2.02 -25.09
CA THR A 39 15.74 3.37 -25.66
C THR A 39 17.02 4.03 -26.17
N TYR A 40 17.33 3.80 -27.44
CA TYR A 40 18.35 4.54 -28.18
C TYR A 40 17.83 5.97 -28.45
N GLY A 41 18.04 6.91 -27.52
CA GLY A 41 17.74 8.33 -27.75
C GLY A 41 17.10 9.12 -26.61
N THR A 42 16.86 8.53 -25.45
CA THR A 42 16.48 9.27 -24.23
C THR A 42 17.28 8.72 -23.05
N GLU A 43 18.33 9.45 -22.65
CA GLU A 43 19.39 8.95 -21.77
C GLU A 43 19.01 8.87 -20.27
N ASP A 44 17.88 9.41 -19.84
CA ASP A 44 17.64 9.66 -18.40
C ASP A 44 16.37 9.03 -17.80
N HIS A 45 15.65 8.19 -18.53
CA HIS A 45 14.43 7.54 -17.99
C HIS A 45 14.77 6.26 -17.23
N VAL A 46 15.31 6.40 -16.02
CA VAL A 46 15.50 5.26 -15.11
C VAL A 46 14.15 4.87 -14.50
N GLU A 47 13.73 3.63 -14.73
CA GLU A 47 12.51 3.07 -14.14
C GLU A 47 12.83 2.11 -13.00
N PHE A 48 11.93 2.11 -12.01
CA PHE A 48 12.01 1.26 -10.84
C PHE A 48 10.72 0.47 -10.63
N LEU A 49 10.89 -0.73 -10.07
CA LEU A 49 9.81 -1.53 -9.49
C LEU A 49 9.95 -1.54 -7.97
N CYS A 50 8.96 -1.02 -7.27
CA CYS A 50 8.84 -1.04 -5.82
C CYS A 50 7.93 -2.20 -5.40
N VAL A 51 8.51 -3.20 -4.72
CA VAL A 51 7.81 -4.35 -4.16
C VAL A 51 7.41 -4.03 -2.73
N VAL A 52 6.13 -4.19 -2.45
CA VAL A 52 5.54 -3.90 -1.14
C VAL A 52 4.67 -5.05 -0.68
N SER A 53 4.60 -5.24 0.63
CA SER A 53 3.77 -6.25 1.27
C SER A 53 2.80 -5.63 2.27
N LYS A 54 1.69 -6.31 2.53
CA LYS A 54 0.78 -5.99 3.61
C LYS A 54 0.31 -7.28 4.25
N GLU A 55 0.45 -7.37 5.57
CA GLU A 55 -0.09 -8.48 6.33
C GLU A 55 -1.62 -8.45 6.26
N CYS A 56 -2.23 -9.57 5.85
CA CYS A 56 -3.66 -9.74 5.98
C CYS A 56 -3.98 -10.05 7.44
N PRO A 57 -5.00 -9.39 8.02
CA PRO A 57 -5.59 -9.88 9.26
C PRO A 57 -5.92 -11.36 9.07
N ASN A 58 -5.49 -12.20 10.00
CA ASN A 58 -5.91 -13.60 10.00
C ASN A 58 -7.43 -13.60 10.16
N ILE A 59 -8.17 -13.86 9.07
CA ILE A 59 -9.60 -14.19 9.15
C ILE A 59 -9.69 -15.64 9.63
N VAL A 60 -9.15 -15.91 10.82
CA VAL A 60 -9.46 -17.12 11.57
C VAL A 60 -10.59 -16.71 12.48
N ASN A 61 -11.81 -17.02 12.02
CA ASN A 61 -13.07 -16.97 12.76
C ASN A 61 -13.71 -15.58 12.90
N GLY A 62 -14.45 -15.18 11.86
CA GLY A 62 -15.84 -14.70 11.99
C GLY A 62 -16.22 -13.66 13.06
N GLN A 63 -15.34 -12.75 13.49
CA GLN A 63 -15.73 -11.61 14.32
C GLN A 63 -15.33 -10.29 13.66
N GLU A 64 -16.39 -9.60 13.22
CA GLU A 64 -16.57 -8.16 13.09
C GLU A 64 -15.34 -7.32 12.73
N ASN A 65 -15.43 -6.71 11.54
CA ASN A 65 -14.97 -5.33 11.38
C ASN A 65 -15.63 -4.50 12.49
N GLU A 66 -14.90 -4.25 13.57
CA GLU A 66 -15.34 -3.33 14.60
C GLU A 66 -15.57 -1.96 13.92
N PRO A 67 -16.78 -1.38 13.98
CA PRO A 67 -17.03 -0.07 13.41
C PRO A 67 -16.11 0.93 14.11
N THR A 68 -15.27 1.61 13.33
CA THR A 68 -14.38 2.69 13.78
C THR A 68 -15.12 3.58 14.78
N ASP A 69 -14.51 3.82 15.93
CA ASP A 69 -14.98 4.52 17.16
C ASP A 69 -16.15 5.53 16.99
N ARG A 70 -16.15 6.33 15.92
CA ARG A 70 -17.25 7.26 15.57
C ARG A 70 -18.62 6.57 15.39
N ALA A 71 -18.65 5.34 14.88
CA ALA A 71 -19.87 4.57 14.70
C ALA A 71 -20.44 4.02 16.03
N LYS A 72 -19.58 3.71 17.01
CA LYS A 72 -20.02 3.31 18.37
C LYS A 72 -20.77 4.44 19.06
N VAL A 73 -20.29 5.69 18.93
CA VAL A 73 -20.92 6.88 19.53
C VAL A 73 -22.33 7.14 18.97
N LEU A 74 -22.54 6.88 17.68
CA LEU A 74 -23.86 7.05 17.04
C LEU A 74 -24.86 5.99 17.51
N GLN A 75 -24.44 4.72 17.62
CA GLN A 75 -25.33 3.65 18.11
C GLN A 75 -25.75 3.86 19.57
N GLN A 76 -24.83 4.32 20.44
CA GLN A 76 -25.15 4.55 21.85
C GLN A 76 -26.18 5.69 22.06
N LYS A 77 -26.21 6.69 21.15
CA LYS A 77 -27.21 7.76 21.17
C LYS A 77 -28.59 7.31 20.68
N GLY A 78 -28.66 6.36 19.75
CA GLY A 78 -29.92 5.81 19.24
C GLY A 78 -30.61 4.80 20.17
N SER A 79 -29.87 4.18 21.09
CA SER A 79 -30.40 3.15 21.99
C SER A 79 -31.07 3.70 23.27
N ARG A 80 -31.11 5.02 23.46
CA ARG A 80 -31.73 5.68 24.62
C ARG A 80 -33.09 6.33 24.31
N MET A 81 -33.74 5.92 23.23
CA MET A 81 -35.10 6.34 22.88
C MET A 81 -36.12 5.28 23.25
#